data_AF-A0A385N3E3-F1
#
_entry.id   AF-A0A385N3E3-F1
#
_cell.length_a   1.000
_cell.length_b   1.000
_cell.length_c   1.000
_cell.angle_alpha   90.00
_cell.angle_beta   90.00
_cell.angle_gamma   90.00
#
_symmetry.space_group_name_H-M   'P 1'
#
loop_
_entity.id
_entity.type
_entity.pdbx_description
1 polymer ?
#
loop_
_entity_poly.entity_id
_entity_poly.type
_entity_poly.pdbx_seq_one_letter_code
_entity_poly.pdbx_strand_id
1 'polypeptide(L)'
;MKTKQNKQLQSQLKRAVKKVIKLKNAISTAKKNLDQAENYLYQLQYQRDHDYIESLGSEVDWPLIFNYRGNETKLVYVYRQDVLSQHDLNLTGHYNNYTRQHCFYIEFKADTREEFLKRKEQVKFLFSHLKFDFRENKQRITVRNLINDDHFNAELTFSKVTNKYALELPSWRIKNKLFEFDTLDLALEKILSISKTSEDAEA
;
A
#
# COMPACT_ATOMS: atom_id res chain seq x y z
N MET A 1 -45.48 -47.97 30.09
CA MET A 1 -44.34 -47.07 30.38
C MET A 1 -43.62 -46.55 29.12
N LYS A 2 -43.23 -47.43 28.16
CA LYS A 2 -42.54 -47.06 26.90
C LYS A 2 -43.30 -46.03 26.01
N THR A 3 -44.62 -46.06 25.98
CA THR A 3 -45.47 -45.15 25.19
C THR A 3 -45.52 -43.71 25.71
N LYS A 4 -45.38 -43.50 27.03
CA LYS A 4 -45.37 -42.15 27.65
C LYS A 4 -44.02 -41.46 27.42
N GLN A 5 -42.92 -42.22 27.50
CA GLN A 5 -41.57 -41.76 27.17
C GLN A 5 -41.44 -41.38 25.68
N ASN A 6 -42.02 -42.15 24.76
CA ASN A 6 -42.02 -41.85 23.33
C ASN A 6 -42.77 -40.53 23.00
N LYS A 7 -43.95 -40.32 23.60
CA LYS A 7 -44.70 -39.04 23.47
C LYS A 7 -43.91 -37.83 24.00
N GLN A 8 -43.21 -37.99 25.12
CA GLN A 8 -42.39 -36.93 25.70
C GLN A 8 -41.20 -36.57 24.80
N LEU A 9 -40.51 -37.58 24.25
CA LEU A 9 -39.43 -37.39 23.29
C LEU A 9 -39.91 -36.68 22.00
N GLN A 10 -41.05 -37.09 21.44
CA GLN A 10 -41.64 -36.43 20.27
C GLN A 10 -42.00 -34.95 20.54
N SER A 11 -42.52 -34.64 21.73
CA SER A 11 -42.78 -33.25 22.13
C SER A 11 -41.48 -32.45 22.26
N GLN A 12 -40.42 -33.04 22.84
CA GLN A 12 -39.11 -32.40 22.94
C GLN A 12 -38.49 -32.14 21.55
N LEU A 13 -38.55 -33.12 20.65
CA LEU A 13 -38.12 -32.99 19.26
C LEU A 13 -38.87 -31.86 18.54
N LYS A 14 -40.20 -31.81 18.66
CA LYS A 14 -41.00 -30.73 18.06
C LYS A 14 -40.61 -29.35 18.60
N ARG A 15 -40.34 -29.22 19.91
CA ARG A 15 -39.87 -27.97 20.51
C ARG A 15 -38.47 -27.60 20.02
N ALA A 16 -37.55 -28.56 19.94
CA ALA A 16 -36.20 -28.35 19.44
C ALA A 16 -36.20 -27.91 17.97
N VAL A 17 -36.98 -28.57 17.10
CA VAL A 17 -37.14 -28.19 15.69
C VAL A 17 -37.69 -26.78 15.56
N LYS A 18 -38.74 -26.42 16.32
CA LYS A 18 -39.27 -25.05 16.33
C LYS A 18 -38.22 -24.03 16.76
N LYS A 19 -37.40 -24.33 17.78
CA LYS A 19 -36.32 -23.46 18.23
C LYS A 19 -35.26 -23.26 17.14
N VAL A 20 -34.85 -24.35 16.46
CA VAL A 20 -33.90 -24.28 15.34
C VAL A 20 -34.45 -23.42 14.20
N ILE A 21 -35.71 -23.61 13.80
CA ILE A 21 -36.34 -22.80 12.74
C ILE A 21 -36.37 -21.31 13.14
N LYS A 22 -36.78 -21.01 14.38
CA LYS A 22 -36.80 -19.62 14.88
C LYS A 22 -35.41 -18.97 14.82
N LEU A 23 -34.37 -19.69 15.24
CA LEU A 23 -32.99 -19.18 15.20
C LEU A 23 -32.48 -19.01 13.77
N LYS A 24 -32.78 -19.94 12.85
CA LYS A 24 -32.44 -19.80 11.43
C LYS A 24 -33.08 -18.56 10.81
N ASN A 25 -34.35 -18.32 11.11
CA ASN A 25 -35.06 -17.12 10.65
C ASN A 25 -34.43 -15.85 11.22
N ALA A 26 -34.13 -15.83 12.52
CA ALA A 26 -33.48 -14.68 13.16
C ALA A 26 -32.10 -14.38 12.55
N ILE A 27 -31.29 -15.41 12.26
CA ILE A 27 -30.00 -15.24 11.56
C ILE A 27 -30.21 -14.68 10.15
N SER A 28 -31.20 -15.19 9.41
CA SER A 28 -31.50 -14.67 8.07
C SER A 28 -31.90 -13.19 8.11
N THR A 29 -32.75 -12.79 9.05
CA THR A 29 -33.10 -11.38 9.25
C THR A 29 -31.89 -10.54 9.65
N ALA A 30 -31.07 -11.02 10.59
CA ALA A 30 -29.88 -10.30 11.03
C ALA A 30 -28.88 -10.06 9.88
N LYS A 31 -28.67 -11.07 9.02
CA LYS A 31 -27.84 -10.92 7.82
C LYS A 31 -28.37 -9.85 6.87
N LYS A 32 -29.66 -9.87 6.55
CA LYS A 32 -30.28 -8.84 5.69
C LYS A 32 -30.13 -7.44 6.27
N ASN A 33 -30.32 -7.30 7.58
CA ASN A 33 -30.17 -6.00 8.26
C ASN A 33 -28.71 -5.53 8.24
N LEU A 34 -27.75 -6.45 8.42
CA LEU A 34 -26.33 -6.14 8.29
C LEU A 34 -26.00 -5.67 6.88
N ASP A 35 -26.43 -6.40 5.84
CA ASP A 35 -26.19 -6.02 4.45
C ASP A 35 -26.77 -4.62 4.14
N GLN A 36 -27.95 -4.29 4.66
CA GLN A 36 -28.56 -2.97 4.51
C GLN A 36 -27.74 -1.88 5.23
N ALA A 37 -27.28 -2.15 6.45
CA ALA A 37 -26.47 -1.22 7.23
C ALA A 37 -25.10 -0.98 6.57
N GLU A 38 -24.46 -2.02 6.05
CA GLU A 38 -23.19 -1.92 5.33
C GLU A 38 -23.33 -1.11 4.05
N ASN A 39 -24.40 -1.34 3.27
CA ASN A 39 -24.69 -0.55 2.08
C ASN A 39 -24.94 0.93 2.40
N TYR A 40 -25.72 1.21 3.44
CA TYR A 40 -25.98 2.59 3.87
C TYR A 40 -24.71 3.29 4.36
N LEU A 41 -23.88 2.58 5.14
CA LEU A 41 -22.57 3.07 5.56
C LEU A 41 -21.69 3.41 4.35
N TYR A 42 -21.65 2.54 3.35
CA TYR A 42 -20.88 2.79 2.12
C TYR A 42 -21.39 4.03 1.37
N GLN A 43 -22.70 4.21 1.24
CA GLN A 43 -23.29 5.40 0.60
C GLN A 43 -22.90 6.70 1.31
N LEU A 44 -22.95 6.71 2.65
CA LEU A 44 -22.52 7.87 3.45
C LEU A 44 -21.02 8.15 3.29
N GLN A 45 -20.18 7.12 3.28
CA GLN A 45 -18.74 7.26 3.05
C GLN A 45 -18.44 7.79 1.66
N TYR A 46 -19.15 7.30 0.64
CA TYR A 46 -19.01 7.75 -0.74
C TYR A 46 -19.40 9.23 -0.88
N GLN A 47 -20.54 9.64 -0.32
CA GLN A 47 -20.97 11.03 -0.35
C GLN A 47 -19.96 11.95 0.34
N ARG A 48 -19.49 11.56 1.54
CA ARG A 48 -18.44 12.32 2.26
C ARG A 48 -17.19 12.50 1.41
N ASP A 49 -16.70 11.42 0.81
CA ASP A 49 -15.47 11.47 0.01
C ASP A 49 -15.66 12.27 -1.28
N HIS A 50 -16.83 12.17 -1.92
CA HIS A 50 -17.22 12.99 -3.07
C HIS A 50 -17.17 14.48 -2.72
N ASP A 51 -17.94 14.90 -1.71
CA ASP A 51 -18.05 16.30 -1.32
C ASP A 51 -16.69 16.86 -0.88
N TYR A 52 -15.89 16.05 -0.18
CA TYR A 52 -14.54 16.43 0.20
C TYR A 52 -13.64 16.66 -1.02
N ILE A 53 -13.57 15.71 -1.95
CA ILE A 53 -12.72 15.83 -3.14
C ILE A 53 -13.18 17.01 -4.00
N GLU A 54 -14.48 17.20 -4.18
CA GLU A 54 -15.03 18.34 -4.93
C GLU A 54 -14.64 19.68 -4.27
N SER A 55 -14.66 19.74 -2.93
CA SER A 55 -14.27 20.94 -2.18
C SER A 55 -12.79 21.32 -2.31
N LEU A 56 -11.91 20.39 -2.71
CA LEU A 56 -10.49 20.68 -2.93
C LEU A 56 -10.26 21.56 -4.15
N GLY A 57 -11.19 21.58 -5.12
CA GLY A 57 -11.04 22.32 -6.37
C GLY A 57 -9.77 21.92 -7.13
N SER A 58 -8.83 22.85 -7.28
CA SER A 58 -7.52 22.62 -7.93
C SER A 58 -6.40 22.26 -6.95
N GLU A 59 -6.66 22.25 -5.65
CA GLU A 59 -5.64 21.93 -4.64
C GLU A 59 -5.42 20.43 -4.50
N VAL A 60 -4.18 20.05 -4.18
CA VAL A 60 -3.81 18.66 -3.93
C VAL A 60 -3.71 18.41 -2.43
N ASP A 61 -4.51 17.48 -1.92
CA ASP A 61 -4.39 16.98 -0.55
C ASP A 61 -3.31 15.90 -0.47
N TRP A 62 -2.05 16.32 -0.35
CA TRP A 62 -0.92 15.39 -0.20
C TRP A 62 -1.08 14.40 0.97
N PRO A 63 -1.58 14.79 2.16
CA PRO A 63 -1.93 13.82 3.19
C PRO A 63 -2.90 12.71 2.73
N LEU A 64 -3.92 13.01 1.91
CA LEU A 64 -4.82 12.00 1.34
C LEU A 64 -4.12 11.10 0.32
N ILE A 65 -3.18 11.65 -0.44
CA ILE A 65 -2.37 10.91 -1.42
C ILE A 65 -1.42 9.92 -0.73
N PHE A 66 -0.68 10.38 0.28
CA PHE A 66 0.39 9.60 0.90
C PHE A 66 -0.08 8.66 2.00
N ASN A 67 -1.14 8.99 2.76
CA ASN A 67 -1.57 8.15 3.89
C ASN A 67 -2.60 7.10 3.45
N TYR A 68 -2.40 5.88 3.93
CA TYR A 68 -3.35 4.79 3.78
C TYR A 68 -4.54 4.95 4.73
N ARG A 69 -5.76 4.78 4.19
CA ARG A 69 -7.01 4.76 4.96
C ARG A 69 -7.73 3.45 4.68
N GLY A 70 -7.92 2.62 5.70
CA GLY A 70 -8.49 1.27 5.55
C GLY A 70 -9.96 1.22 5.08
N ASN A 71 -10.66 2.35 5.13
CA ASN A 71 -12.04 2.52 4.68
C ASN A 71 -12.14 3.51 3.51
N GLU A 72 -11.10 3.59 2.67
CA GLU A 72 -11.14 4.43 1.48
C GLU A 72 -12.18 3.94 0.48
N THR A 73 -12.98 4.87 -0.03
CA THR A 73 -13.89 4.56 -1.13
C THR A 73 -13.14 4.58 -2.46
N LYS A 74 -13.79 4.08 -3.52
CA LYS A 74 -13.24 4.10 -4.87
C LYS A 74 -12.92 5.53 -5.35
N LEU A 75 -13.62 6.55 -4.84
CA LEU A 75 -13.36 7.95 -5.20
C LEU A 75 -11.98 8.41 -4.74
N VAL A 76 -11.63 8.13 -3.48
CA VAL A 76 -10.31 8.45 -2.93
C VAL A 76 -9.21 7.72 -3.70
N TYR A 77 -9.45 6.45 -4.06
CA TYR A 77 -8.52 5.69 -4.88
C TYR A 77 -8.30 6.35 -6.26
N VAL A 78 -9.38 6.70 -6.97
CA VAL A 78 -9.29 7.33 -8.30
C VAL A 78 -8.60 8.69 -8.22
N TYR A 79 -9.03 9.55 -7.30
CA TYR A 79 -8.40 10.85 -7.05
C TYR A 79 -6.89 10.69 -6.82
N ARG A 80 -6.50 9.71 -6.00
CA ARG A 80 -5.08 9.43 -5.74
C ARG A 80 -4.34 9.03 -7.01
N GLN A 81 -4.87 8.11 -7.81
CA GLN A 81 -4.23 7.68 -9.04
C GLN A 81 -4.07 8.82 -10.04
N ASP A 82 -5.08 9.67 -10.19
CA ASP A 82 -5.06 10.81 -11.09
C ASP A 82 -3.96 11.81 -10.70
N VAL A 83 -3.90 12.19 -9.41
CA VAL A 83 -2.84 13.07 -8.90
C VAL A 83 -1.46 12.44 -9.09
N LEU A 84 -1.29 11.17 -8.74
CA LEU A 84 0.01 10.52 -8.88
C LEU A 84 0.48 10.45 -10.33
N SER A 85 -0.43 10.18 -11.27
CA SER A 85 -0.14 10.16 -12.71
C SER A 85 0.32 11.54 -13.22
N GLN A 86 -0.33 12.63 -12.79
CA GLN A 86 0.06 14.00 -13.15
C GLN A 86 1.47 14.38 -12.65
N HIS A 87 1.93 13.74 -11.58
CA HIS A 87 3.24 13.96 -10.98
C HIS A 87 4.29 12.87 -11.33
N ASP A 88 3.95 11.94 -12.23
CA ASP A 88 4.80 10.79 -12.62
C ASP A 88 5.27 9.95 -11.42
N LEU A 89 4.43 9.82 -10.40
CA LEU A 89 4.68 9.04 -9.19
C LEU A 89 3.93 7.70 -9.24
N ASN A 90 4.50 6.67 -8.61
CA ASN A 90 3.91 5.33 -8.64
C ASN A 90 3.84 4.68 -7.25
N LEU A 91 2.79 3.88 -7.02
CA LEU A 91 2.57 3.11 -5.80
C LEU A 91 2.94 1.64 -5.99
N THR A 92 3.55 1.03 -4.98
CA THR A 92 3.84 -0.42 -5.00
C THR A 92 2.60 -1.29 -4.74
N GLY A 93 1.47 -0.69 -4.36
CA GLY A 93 0.27 -1.41 -3.89
C GLY A 93 0.32 -1.80 -2.39
N HIS A 94 1.44 -1.53 -1.72
CA HIS A 94 1.62 -1.77 -0.29
C HIS A 94 1.60 -0.47 0.52
N TYR A 95 1.52 -0.59 1.84
CA TYR A 95 1.69 0.52 2.77
C TYR A 95 2.57 0.07 3.95
N ASN A 96 3.27 1.02 4.56
CA ASN A 96 4.06 0.77 5.77
C ASN A 96 3.14 0.82 7.00
N ASN A 97 3.12 -0.27 7.78
CA ASN A 97 2.26 -0.41 8.96
C ASN A 97 2.58 0.59 10.09
N TYR A 98 3.83 1.03 10.19
CA TYR A 98 4.32 1.93 11.24
C TYR A 98 4.05 3.40 10.91
N THR A 99 4.17 3.81 9.64
CA THR A 99 3.91 5.19 9.21
C THR A 99 2.47 5.40 8.74
N ARG A 100 1.75 4.32 8.42
CA ARG A 100 0.45 4.33 7.74
C ARG A 100 0.48 5.08 6.42
N GLN A 101 1.62 5.10 5.74
CA GLN A 101 1.75 5.68 4.40
C GLN A 101 1.90 4.61 3.33
N HIS A 102 1.38 4.90 2.14
CA HIS A 102 1.59 4.08 0.97
C HIS A 102 3.09 4.00 0.65
N CYS A 103 3.50 2.86 0.09
CA CYS A 103 4.86 2.65 -0.39
C CYS A 103 4.94 3.06 -1.86
N PHE A 104 5.97 3.83 -2.20
CA PHE A 104 6.18 4.39 -3.52
C PHE A 104 7.36 3.71 -4.22
N TYR A 105 7.36 3.76 -5.54
CA TYR A 105 8.52 3.39 -6.33
C TYR A 105 8.83 4.40 -7.44
N ILE A 106 10.09 4.43 -7.83
CA ILE A 106 10.59 5.15 -9.00
C ILE A 106 11.30 4.17 -9.95
N GLU A 107 11.29 4.47 -11.24
CA GLU A 107 11.88 3.61 -12.27
C GLU A 107 12.81 4.42 -13.15
N PHE A 108 14.06 3.98 -13.30
CA PHE A 108 14.96 4.51 -14.30
C PHE A 108 14.71 3.82 -15.63
N LYS A 109 14.35 4.59 -16.65
CA LYS A 109 14.04 4.07 -18.00
C LYS A 109 15.14 4.35 -19.04
N ALA A 110 16.09 5.22 -18.72
CA ALA A 110 17.21 5.57 -19.58
C ALA A 110 18.43 6.01 -18.77
N ASP A 111 19.62 5.83 -19.33
CA ASP A 111 20.89 6.33 -18.76
C ASP A 111 21.22 7.73 -19.31
N THR A 112 20.28 8.68 -19.19
CA THR A 112 20.53 10.08 -19.60
C THR A 112 20.56 11.00 -18.39
N ARG A 113 21.22 12.15 -18.57
CA ARG A 113 21.28 13.18 -17.53
C ARG A 113 19.90 13.75 -17.20
N GLU A 114 18.99 13.89 -18.18
CA GLU A 114 17.63 14.36 -17.91
C GLU A 114 16.85 13.37 -17.06
N GLU A 115 16.91 12.07 -17.38
CA GLU A 115 16.23 11.03 -16.60
C GLU A 115 16.77 11.00 -15.16
N PHE A 116 18.09 11.08 -14.98
CA PHE A 116 18.70 11.15 -13.66
C PHE A 116 18.17 12.34 -12.84
N LEU A 117 18.17 13.54 -13.43
CA LEU A 117 17.68 14.74 -12.75
C LEU A 117 16.20 14.63 -12.42
N LYS A 118 15.39 14.10 -13.34
CA LYS A 118 13.96 13.86 -13.12
C LYS A 118 13.72 12.90 -11.95
N ARG A 119 14.39 11.74 -11.92
CA ARG A 119 14.26 10.76 -10.83
C ARG A 119 14.76 11.33 -9.51
N LYS A 120 15.86 12.08 -9.52
CA LYS A 120 16.36 12.77 -8.32
C LYS A 120 15.32 13.70 -7.71
N GLU A 121 14.65 14.52 -8.51
CA GLU A 121 13.60 15.42 -8.01
C GLU A 121 12.38 14.64 -7.50
N GLN A 122 12.01 13.53 -8.13
CA GLN A 122 10.96 12.64 -7.62
C GLN A 122 11.31 12.03 -6.26
N VAL A 123 12.55 11.55 -6.08
CA VAL A 123 12.98 11.01 -4.77
C VAL A 123 12.93 12.09 -3.71
N LYS A 124 13.44 13.29 -3.99
CA LYS A 124 13.38 14.41 -3.04
C LYS A 124 11.95 14.75 -2.67
N PHE A 125 11.06 14.80 -3.67
CA PHE A 125 9.64 15.07 -3.45
C PHE A 125 8.99 13.99 -2.57
N LEU A 126 9.26 12.71 -2.83
CA LEU A 126 8.76 11.62 -2.00
C LEU A 126 9.29 11.72 -0.56
N PHE A 127 10.60 11.93 -0.39
CA PHE A 127 11.21 12.04 0.94
C PHE A 127 10.79 13.29 1.71
N SER A 128 10.33 14.37 1.05
CA SER A 128 9.77 15.52 1.78
C SER A 128 8.37 15.25 2.35
N HIS A 129 7.65 14.26 1.82
CA HIS A 129 6.27 13.93 2.25
C HIS A 129 6.17 12.62 3.06
N LEU A 130 7.14 11.72 2.91
CA LEU A 130 7.18 10.49 3.69
C LEU A 130 7.54 10.78 5.14
N LYS A 131 6.92 10.05 6.06
CA LYS A 131 7.23 10.04 7.48
C LYS A 131 8.40 9.09 7.71
N PHE A 132 9.21 9.41 8.71
CA PHE A 132 10.18 8.45 9.23
C PHE A 132 9.45 7.32 9.94
N ASP A 133 9.85 6.09 9.64
CA ASP A 133 9.49 4.92 10.43
C ASP A 133 10.00 5.10 11.86
N PHE A 134 9.13 5.04 12.87
CA PHE A 134 9.54 5.30 14.25
C PHE A 134 10.46 4.21 14.84
N ARG A 135 10.51 3.01 14.26
CA ARG A 135 11.40 1.94 14.73
C ARG A 135 12.82 2.11 14.22
N GLU A 136 12.94 2.45 12.93
CA GLU A 136 14.24 2.50 12.26
C GLU A 136 14.75 3.94 12.06
N ASN A 137 13.90 4.95 12.26
CA ASN A 137 14.15 6.34 11.91
C ASN A 137 14.56 6.53 10.44
N LYS A 138 13.90 5.77 9.54
CA LYS A 138 14.17 5.77 8.10
C LYS A 138 12.93 6.11 7.28
N GLN A 139 13.14 6.84 6.19
CA GLN A 139 12.22 6.88 5.05
C GLN A 139 12.70 5.87 4.01
N ARG A 140 11.77 5.33 3.22
CA ARG A 140 12.10 4.32 2.22
C ARG A 140 11.21 4.42 0.99
N ILE A 141 11.79 4.19 -0.18
CA ILE A 141 11.08 3.96 -1.45
C ILE A 141 11.75 2.80 -2.19
N THR A 142 11.01 2.17 -3.08
CA THR A 142 11.60 1.21 -4.01
C THR A 142 12.16 1.95 -5.21
N VAL A 143 13.32 1.54 -5.68
CA VAL A 143 13.89 2.06 -6.93
C VAL A 143 14.14 0.90 -7.87
N ARG A 144 13.66 1.03 -9.10
CA ARG A 144 13.86 0.05 -10.16
C ARG A 144 14.79 0.62 -11.20
N ASN A 145 15.75 -0.19 -11.61
CA ASN A 145 16.48 0.07 -12.83
C ASN A 145 15.88 -0.83 -13.92
N LEU A 146 15.35 -0.23 -14.98
CA LEU A 146 14.77 -0.95 -16.12
C LEU A 146 15.64 -0.86 -17.36
N ILE A 147 16.85 -0.31 -17.22
CA ILE A 147 17.83 -0.20 -18.30
C ILE A 147 18.38 -1.62 -18.55
N ASN A 148 18.30 -2.08 -19.80
CA ASN A 148 18.83 -3.36 -20.28
C ASN A 148 18.13 -4.64 -19.77
N ASP A 149 16.80 -4.61 -19.56
CA ASP A 149 15.97 -5.76 -19.16
C ASP A 149 16.35 -6.46 -17.83
N ASP A 150 17.38 -5.99 -17.13
CA ASP A 150 17.73 -6.49 -15.81
C ASP A 150 16.85 -5.80 -14.76
N HIS A 151 15.72 -6.44 -14.45
CA HIS A 151 14.70 -5.93 -13.53
C HIS A 151 15.15 -6.00 -12.07
N PHE A 152 16.08 -5.12 -11.73
CA PHE A 152 16.59 -5.03 -10.38
C PHE A 152 15.73 -4.07 -9.53
N ASN A 153 15.28 -4.55 -8.36
CA ASN A 153 14.54 -3.76 -7.37
C ASN A 153 15.46 -3.46 -6.18
N ALA A 154 15.78 -2.18 -5.94
CA ALA A 154 16.48 -1.72 -4.74
C ALA A 154 15.49 -1.11 -3.73
N GLU A 155 15.81 -1.17 -2.44
CA GLU A 155 15.26 -0.22 -1.47
C GLU A 155 16.23 0.94 -1.29
N LEU A 156 15.78 2.16 -1.57
CA LEU A 156 16.50 3.38 -1.24
C LEU A 156 15.94 3.93 0.06
N THR A 157 16.81 4.09 1.04
CA THR A 157 16.46 4.62 2.36
C THR A 157 17.22 5.91 2.67
N PHE A 158 16.58 6.78 3.45
CA PHE A 158 17.23 7.90 4.11
C PHE A 158 17.08 7.75 5.62
N SER A 159 18.20 7.76 6.33
CA SER A 159 18.26 7.59 7.79
C SER A 159 18.40 8.94 8.47
N LYS A 160 17.44 9.29 9.34
CA LYS A 160 17.53 10.50 10.16
C LYS A 160 18.65 10.43 11.20
N VAL A 161 19.02 9.22 11.64
CA VAL A 161 20.02 9.00 12.70
C VAL A 161 21.42 9.22 12.16
N THR A 162 21.73 8.66 11.00
CA THR A 162 23.06 8.74 10.39
C THR A 162 23.18 9.89 9.40
N ASN A 163 22.06 10.49 8.99
CA ASN A 163 21.99 11.49 7.92
C ASN A 163 22.59 10.98 6.60
N LYS A 164 22.40 9.69 6.31
CA LYS A 164 22.92 9.02 5.12
C LYS A 164 21.81 8.38 4.30
N TYR A 165 22.08 8.24 3.01
CA TYR A 165 21.32 7.41 2.10
C TYR A 165 21.88 6.00 2.12
N ALA A 166 21.03 5.00 1.97
CA ALA A 166 21.50 3.64 1.77
C ALA A 166 20.68 2.91 0.70
N LEU A 167 21.37 2.10 -0.09
CA LEU A 167 20.78 1.19 -1.05
C LEU A 167 20.91 -0.24 -0.55
N GLU A 168 19.77 -0.88 -0.38
CA GLU A 168 19.68 -2.27 -0.02
C GLU A 168 19.23 -3.08 -1.23
N LEU A 169 20.10 -4.01 -1.66
CA LEU A 169 19.81 -4.91 -2.76
C LEU A 169 19.28 -6.25 -2.24
N PRO A 170 18.03 -6.64 -2.57
CA PRO A 170 17.51 -7.93 -2.18
C PRO A 170 18.32 -9.04 -2.84
N SER A 171 18.85 -9.95 -2.03
CA SER A 171 19.52 -11.16 -2.51
C SER A 171 18.76 -12.38 -2.02
N TRP A 172 18.38 -13.27 -2.95
CA TRP A 172 17.61 -14.48 -2.63
C TRP A 172 18.38 -15.52 -1.81
N ARG A 173 19.70 -15.36 -1.61
CA ARG A 173 20.55 -16.34 -0.92
C ARG A 173 21.66 -15.76 -0.04
N ILE A 174 21.83 -14.45 0.02
CA ILE A 174 22.87 -13.76 0.80
C ILE A 174 22.20 -12.66 1.62
N LYS A 175 22.82 -12.25 2.74
CA LYS A 175 22.46 -11.01 3.42
C LYS A 175 22.40 -9.88 2.39
N ASN A 176 21.35 -9.08 2.41
CA ASN A 176 21.16 -7.97 1.48
C ASN A 176 22.44 -7.13 1.40
N LYS A 177 22.88 -6.81 0.18
CA LYS A 177 24.04 -5.93 0.00
C LYS A 177 23.58 -4.52 0.33
N LEU A 178 24.20 -3.93 1.36
CA LEU A 178 23.94 -2.57 1.80
C LEU A 178 25.10 -1.68 1.37
N PHE A 179 24.77 -0.60 0.67
CA PHE A 179 25.72 0.45 0.32
C PHE A 179 25.25 1.76 0.94
N GLU A 180 26.13 2.45 1.66
CA GLU A 180 25.81 3.74 2.30
C GLU A 180 26.49 4.89 1.55
N PHE A 181 25.77 6.01 1.47
CA PHE A 181 26.19 7.19 0.72
C PHE A 181 25.88 8.45 1.53
N ASP A 182 26.78 9.42 1.46
CA ASP A 182 26.60 10.70 2.13
C ASP A 182 25.64 11.63 1.36
N THR A 183 25.38 11.34 0.08
CA THR A 183 24.48 12.13 -0.77
C THR A 183 23.51 11.26 -1.59
N LEU A 184 22.37 11.85 -1.95
CA LEU A 184 21.40 11.22 -2.84
C LEU A 184 21.99 10.96 -4.22
N ASP A 185 22.80 11.90 -4.75
CA ASP A 185 23.43 11.77 -6.06
C ASP A 185 24.27 10.49 -6.16
N LEU A 186 25.14 10.25 -5.18
CA LEU A 186 25.99 9.05 -5.14
C LEU A 186 25.17 7.75 -5.04
N ALA A 187 24.08 7.78 -4.27
CA ALA A 187 23.17 6.64 -4.20
C ALA A 187 22.54 6.37 -5.58
N LEU A 188 21.94 7.39 -6.23
CA LEU A 188 21.31 7.21 -7.53
C LEU A 188 22.30 6.81 -8.63
N GLU A 189 23.52 7.35 -8.62
CA GLU A 189 24.60 6.95 -9.52
C GLU A 189 24.97 5.48 -9.33
N LYS A 190 24.98 4.98 -8.09
CA LYS A 190 25.20 3.56 -7.83
C LYS A 190 24.12 2.69 -8.50
N ILE A 191 22.85 3.09 -8.44
CA ILE A 191 21.74 2.36 -9.07
C ILE A 191 21.97 2.19 -10.57
N LEU A 192 22.39 3.27 -11.25
CA LEU A 192 22.72 3.25 -12.68
C LEU A 192 24.01 2.47 -12.98
N SER A 193 24.98 2.45 -12.07
CA SER A 193 26.20 1.67 -12.28
C SER A 193 25.97 0.15 -12.21
N ILE A 194 24.97 -0.31 -11.45
CA ILE A 194 24.68 -1.74 -11.27
C ILE A 194 24.21 -2.37 -12.59
N SER A 195 23.49 -1.62 -13.44
CA SER A 195 23.06 -2.11 -14.76
C SER A 195 24.17 -2.13 -15.80
N LYS A 196 25.31 -1.47 -15.57
CA LYS A 196 26.45 -1.47 -16.52
C LYS A 196 27.30 -2.72 -16.41
N THR A 197 27.30 -3.36 -15.24
CA THR A 197 28.14 -4.54 -14.96
C THR A 197 27.66 -5.86 -15.60
N SER A 198 26.56 -5.88 -16.35
CA SER A 198 26.11 -7.07 -17.08
C SER A 198 26.68 -7.20 -18.50
N GLU A 199 27.26 -6.14 -19.08
CA GLU A 199 27.86 -6.19 -20.44
C GLU A 199 29.40 -6.10 -20.43
N ASP A 200 30.02 -5.55 -19.39
CA ASP A 200 31.49 -5.42 -19.32
C ASP A 200 32.23 -6.64 -18.75
N ALA A 201 31.55 -7.79 -18.62
CA ALA A 201 32.16 -9.04 -18.16
C ALA A 201 32.66 -9.96 -19.29
N GLU A 202 32.46 -9.58 -20.56
CA GLU A 202 32.97 -10.31 -21.75
C GLU A 202 33.68 -9.37 -22.75
N ALA A 203 34.69 -8.63 -22.28
CA ALA A 203 35.66 -7.95 -23.15
C ALA A 203 37.10 -8.37 -22.83
#